data_AF-A0A315XJ04-F1
#
_entry.id   AF-A0A315XJ04-F1
#
_cell.length_a   1.000
_cell.length_b   1.000
_cell.length_c   1.000
_cell.angle_alpha   90.00
_cell.angle_beta   90.00
_cell.angle_gamma   90.00
#
_symmetry.space_group_name_H-M   'P 1'
#
loop_
_entity.id
_entity.type
_entity.pdbx_description
1 polymer ?
#
loop_
_entity_poly.entity_id
_entity_poly.type
_entity_poly.pdbx_seq_one_letter_code
_entity_poly.pdbx_strand_id
1 'polypeptide(L)'
;MKILHIIRNPNDATPIEIAKAQGREHEVAVLLMHDGVYANPGYDAKIQVYVCTADALARGVMGHECVDYKQIAKMLFEYDKVISW
;
A
#
# COMPACT_ATOMS: atom_id res chain seq x y z
N MET A 1 -7.53 -1.62 -15.04
CA MET A 1 -6.17 -2.01 -14.63
C MET A 1 -6.12 -2.07 -13.13
N LYS A 2 -5.43 -3.07 -12.58
CA LYS A 2 -5.04 -3.16 -11.18
C LYS A 2 -3.70 -2.47 -10.98
N ILE A 3 -3.65 -1.47 -10.09
CA ILE A 3 -2.43 -0.70 -9.80
C ILE A 3 -2.01 -0.89 -8.34
N LEU A 4 -0.77 -1.30 -8.11
CA LEU A 4 -0.18 -1.45 -6.79
C LEU A 4 0.82 -0.32 -6.55
N HIS A 5 0.57 0.50 -5.53
CA HIS A 5 1.51 1.49 -5.03
C HIS A 5 2.27 0.91 -3.83
N ILE A 6 3.59 0.83 -3.91
CA ILE A 6 4.45 0.44 -2.79
C ILE A 6 5.05 1.70 -2.18
N ILE A 7 4.74 1.97 -0.91
CA ILE A 7 5.15 3.19 -0.20
C ILE A 7 6.07 2.81 0.97
N ARG A 8 7.25 3.43 1.02
CA ARG A 8 8.25 3.23 2.09
C ARG A 8 8.56 4.47 2.92
N ASN A 9 8.21 5.66 2.43
CA ASN A 9 8.41 6.92 3.14
C ASN A 9 7.06 7.43 3.67
N PRO A 10 6.84 7.48 4.99
CA PRO A 10 5.56 7.92 5.55
C PRO A 10 5.34 9.44 5.46
N ASN A 11 6.41 10.21 5.21
CA ASN A 11 6.37 11.67 5.18
C ASN A 11 6.08 12.25 3.79
N ASP A 12 5.99 11.40 2.76
CA ASP A 12 5.60 11.82 1.41
C ASP A 12 4.11 11.51 1.19
N ALA A 13 3.31 12.56 1.05
CA ALA A 13 1.87 12.44 0.78
C ALA A 13 1.58 12.14 -0.71
N THR A 14 2.51 12.47 -1.61
CA THR A 14 2.34 12.37 -3.07
C THR A 14 1.86 10.98 -3.53
N PRO A 15 2.47 9.86 -3.07
CA PRO A 15 2.05 8.52 -3.49
C PRO A 15 0.59 8.21 -3.14
N ILE A 16 0.13 8.66 -1.97
CA ILE A 16 -1.24 8.41 -1.48
C ILE A 16 -2.24 9.25 -2.27
N GLU A 17 -1.92 10.52 -2.52
CA GLU A 17 -2.77 11.41 -3.33
C GLU A 17 -2.95 10.88 -4.75
N ILE A 18 -1.86 10.40 -5.36
CA ILE A 18 -1.90 9.78 -6.69
C ILE A 18 -2.73 8.49 -6.66
N ALA A 19 -2.53 7.62 -5.66
CA ALA A 19 -3.31 6.39 -5.53
C ALA A 19 -4.83 6.70 -5.41
N LYS A 20 -5.21 7.70 -4.62
CA LYS A 20 -6.60 8.15 -4.49
C LYS A 20 -7.17 8.72 -5.79
N ALA A 21 -6.39 9.52 -6.52
CA ALA A 21 -6.81 10.04 -7.82
C ALA A 21 -7.06 8.90 -8.82
N GLN A 22 -6.17 7.91 -8.87
CA GLN A 22 -6.31 6.74 -9.75
C GLN A 22 -7.45 5.80 -9.34
N GLY A 23 -7.75 5.69 -8.04
CA GLY A 23 -8.88 4.90 -7.52
C GLY A 23 -10.26 5.36 -8.03
N ARG A 24 -10.34 6.51 -8.72
CA ARG A 24 -11.57 6.96 -9.39
C ARG A 24 -11.87 6.18 -10.68
N GLU A 25 -10.85 5.63 -11.32
CA GLU A 25 -10.95 5.00 -12.65
C GLU A 25 -10.39 3.56 -12.68
N HIS A 26 -9.63 3.18 -11.66
CA HIS A 26 -8.87 1.93 -11.61
C HIS A 26 -9.05 1.22 -10.27
N GLU A 27 -8.79 -0.09 -10.24
CA GLU A 27 -8.66 -0.85 -9.00
C GLU A 27 -7.27 -0.57 -8.45
N VAL A 28 -7.20 0.10 -7.29
CA VAL A 28 -5.93 0.55 -6.72
C VAL A 28 -5.74 -0.04 -5.34
N ALA A 29 -4.54 -0.56 -5.09
CA ALA A 29 -4.08 -0.92 -3.77
C ALA A 29 -2.79 -0.21 -3.39
N VAL A 30 -2.64 0.03 -2.10
CA VAL A 30 -1.45 0.58 -1.47
C VAL A 30 -0.85 -0.50 -0.58
N LEU A 31 0.44 -0.79 -0.75
CA LEU A 31 1.23 -1.62 0.13
C LEU A 31 2.24 -0.74 0.88
N LEU A 32 2.07 -0.66 2.20
CA LEU A 32 2.97 0.03 3.10
C LEU A 32 4.07 -0.94 3.56
N MET A 33 5.33 -0.56 3.36
CA MET A 33 6.52 -1.35 3.76
C MET A 33 7.54 -0.46 4.46
N HIS A 34 8.49 -1.07 5.18
CA HIS A 34 9.52 -0.38 5.93
C HIS A 34 8.90 0.70 6.85
N ASP A 35 9.40 1.95 6.81
CA ASP A 35 8.85 3.05 7.60
C ASP A 35 7.51 3.56 7.05
N GLY A 36 7.15 3.17 5.82
CA GLY A 36 5.86 3.51 5.21
C GLY A 36 4.67 2.97 5.99
N VAL A 37 4.86 1.98 6.87
CA VAL A 37 3.80 1.48 7.77
C VAL A 37 3.29 2.52 8.75
N TYR A 38 4.04 3.62 8.99
CA TYR A 38 3.57 4.75 9.78
C TYR A 38 2.64 5.70 8.99
N ALA A 39 2.52 5.52 7.68
CA ALA A 39 1.64 6.35 6.86
C ALA A 39 0.18 6.10 7.23
N ASN A 40 -0.61 7.17 7.27
CA ASN A 40 -2.05 7.09 7.43
C ASN A 40 -2.74 7.56 6.14
N PRO A 41 -3.06 6.66 5.20
CA PRO A 41 -3.77 7.01 3.98
C PRO A 41 -5.20 7.52 4.21
N GLY A 42 -5.74 7.39 5.43
CA GLY A 42 -7.13 7.69 5.75
C GLY A 42 -8.09 6.64 5.18
N TYR A 43 -9.36 6.71 5.59
CA TYR A 43 -10.41 5.87 5.01
C TYR A 43 -10.81 6.41 3.63
N ASP A 44 -10.63 5.59 2.59
CA ASP A 44 -11.18 5.83 1.26
C ASP A 44 -11.65 4.49 0.70
N ALA A 45 -12.95 4.35 0.49
CA ALA A 45 -13.58 3.12 0.03
C ALA A 45 -13.13 2.69 -1.39
N LYS A 46 -12.38 3.53 -2.10
CA LYS A 46 -11.90 3.27 -3.46
C LYS A 46 -10.49 2.73 -3.54
N ILE A 47 -9.75 2.67 -2.44
CA ILE A 47 -8.41 2.08 -2.40
C ILE A 47 -8.30 1.03 -1.29
N GLN A 48 -7.66 -0.08 -1.60
CA GLN A 48 -7.34 -1.10 -0.60
C GLN A 48 -5.98 -0.78 0.01
N VAL A 49 -5.84 -0.89 1.34
CA VAL A 49 -4.57 -0.60 2.03
C VAL A 49 -4.08 -1.84 2.76
N TYR A 50 -2.91 -2.29 2.35
CA TYR A 50 -2.17 -3.41 2.92
C TYR A 50 -0.91 -2.93 3.62
N VAL A 51 -0.49 -3.66 4.64
CA VAL A 51 0.75 -3.43 5.37
C VAL A 51 1.59 -4.71 5.39
N CYS A 52 2.90 -4.58 5.18
CA CYS A 52 3.83 -5.69 5.37
C CYS A 52 3.85 -6.13 6.84
N THR A 53 3.49 -7.39 7.08
CA THR A 53 3.36 -7.97 8.43
C THR A 53 4.66 -7.87 9.22
N ALA A 54 5.79 -8.20 8.60
CA ALA A 54 7.09 -8.17 9.26
C ALA A 54 7.49 -6.75 9.69
N ASP A 55 7.21 -5.75 8.83
CA ASP A 55 7.52 -4.35 9.13
C ASP A 55 6.60 -3.77 10.20
N ALA A 56 5.31 -4.09 10.16
CA ALA A 56 4.34 -3.70 11.18
C ALA A 56 4.72 -4.24 12.56
N LEU A 57 5.06 -5.53 12.64
CA LEU A 57 5.49 -6.17 13.89
C LEU A 57 6.77 -5.53 14.43
N ALA A 58 7.76 -5.30 13.56
CA ALA A 58 9.01 -4.66 13.96
C ALA A 58 8.83 -3.22 14.49
N ARG A 59 7.78 -2.53 14.04
CA ARG A 59 7.49 -1.11 14.36
C ARG A 59 6.36 -0.89 15.35
N GLY A 60 5.70 -1.97 15.80
CA GLY A 60 4.57 -1.90 16.73
C GLY A 60 3.31 -1.23 16.15
N VAL A 61 3.10 -1.30 14.84
CA VAL A 61 1.94 -0.70 14.17
C VAL A 61 0.85 -1.77 13.96
N MET A 62 -0.39 -1.43 14.29
CA MET A 62 -1.57 -2.29 14.15
C MET A 62 -2.74 -1.46 13.58
N GLY A 63 -3.44 -1.92 12.55
CA GLY A 63 -4.65 -1.21 12.06
C GLY A 63 -5.02 -1.39 10.59
N HIS A 64 -4.12 -1.89 9.75
CA HIS A 64 -4.40 -2.19 8.33
C HIS A 64 -4.38 -3.69 8.07
N GLU A 65 -4.88 -4.09 6.90
CA GLU A 65 -4.84 -5.49 6.46
C GLU A 65 -3.37 -5.93 6.29
N CYS A 66 -2.93 -6.88 7.10
CA CYS A 66 -1.55 -7.36 7.08
C CYS A 66 -1.35 -8.44 6.00
N VAL A 67 -0.27 -8.30 5.23
CA VAL A 67 0.16 -9.28 4.22
C VAL A 67 1.60 -9.72 4.47
N ASP A 68 1.90 -10.99 4.22
CA ASP A 68 3.26 -11.54 4.29
C ASP A 68 4.01 -11.41 2.96
N TYR A 69 5.29 -11.75 2.94
CA TYR A 69 6.10 -11.67 1.73
C TYR A 69 5.63 -12.58 0.59
N LYS A 70 4.96 -13.71 0.88
CA LYS A 70 4.41 -14.60 -0.16
C LYS A 70 3.20 -13.95 -0.82
N GLN A 71 2.32 -13.33 -0.03
CA GLN A 71 1.19 -12.56 -0.53
C GLN A 71 1.65 -11.33 -1.31
N ILE A 72 2.65 -10.59 -0.81
CA ILE A 72 3.26 -9.46 -1.54
C ILE A 72 3.80 -9.94 -2.89
N ALA A 73 4.56 -11.05 -2.92
CA ALA A 73 5.06 -11.61 -4.17
C ALA A 73 3.92 -11.96 -5.13
N LYS A 74 2.83 -12.57 -4.65
CA LYS A 74 1.63 -12.84 -5.45
C LYS A 74 1.00 -11.56 -6.01
N MET A 75 0.88 -10.50 -5.19
CA MET A 75 0.36 -9.21 -5.62
C MET A 75 1.21 -8.60 -6.75
N LEU A 76 2.54 -8.71 -6.69
CA LEU A 76 3.41 -8.21 -7.77
C LEU A 76 3.10 -8.83 -9.14
N PHE A 77 2.61 -10.07 -9.18
CA PHE A 77 2.21 -10.75 -10.42
C PHE A 77 0.73 -10.55 -10.78
N GLU A 78 -0.14 -10.30 -9.79
CA GLU A 78 -1.58 -10.11 -10.03
C GLU A 78 -1.90 -8.71 -10.57
N TYR A 79 -1.12 -7.71 -10.19
CA TYR A 79 -1.36 -6.32 -10.57
C TYR A 79 -0.73 -6.02 -11.93
N ASP A 80 -1.49 -5.37 -12.82
CA ASP A 80 -0.98 -5.04 -14.16
C ASP A 80 0.12 -3.96 -14.12
N LYS A 81 0.13 -3.14 -13.05
CA LYS A 81 1.12 -2.08 -12.84
C LYS A 81 1.54 -1.99 -11.38
N VAL A 82 2.85 -1.98 -11.15
CA VAL A 82 3.45 -1.75 -9.83
C VAL A 82 4.26 -0.46 -9.88
N ILE A 83 3.99 0.45 -8.95
CA ILE A 83 4.69 1.73 -8.82
C ILE A 83 5.34 1.77 -7.44
N SER A 84 6.65 2.02 -7.40
CA SER A 84 7.42 2.05 -6.17
C SER A 84 7.86 3.47 -5.86
N TRP A 85 7.64 3.88 -4.60
CA TRP A 85 7.95 5.20 -4.08
C TRP A 85 9.01 5.12 -2.96
#